data_AF-A0AAZ1X2R3-F1
#
_entry.id   AF-A0AAZ1X2R3-F1
#
_cell.length_a   1.000
_cell.length_b   1.000
_cell.length_c   1.000
_cell.angle_alpha   90.00
_cell.angle_beta   90.00
_cell.angle_gamma   90.00
#
_symmetry.space_group_name_H-M   'P 1'
#
loop_
_entity.id
_entity.type
_entity.pdbx_description
1 polymer ?
#
loop_
_entity_poly.entity_id
_entity_poly.type
_entity_poly.pdbx_seq_one_letter_code
_entity_poly.pdbx_strand_id
1 'polypeptide(L)'
;MSLKFLSILLLLSSCCHSSADSARPGSKPPCCVGITTADMSADVVGKTYREQAARPPCVKAILFNTEYGQLCADPDAQWVKDFTARMTNVFPIKAPVRDEAMHRFCVIRICP
;
A
#
# COMPACT_ATOMS: atom_id res chain seq x y z
N MET A 1 43.65 -29.58 -5.48
CA MET A 1 42.26 -29.08 -5.49
C MET A 1 42.04 -28.38 -6.80
N SER A 2 41.21 -28.94 -7.68
CA SER A 2 41.14 -28.50 -9.08
C SER A 2 40.32 -27.23 -9.23
N LEU A 3 40.84 -26.27 -10.02
CA LEU A 3 40.15 -25.00 -10.38
C LEU A 3 38.76 -25.22 -11.01
N LYS A 4 38.46 -26.46 -11.44
CA LYS A 4 37.18 -26.91 -11.97
C LYS A 4 36.07 -26.90 -10.91
N PHE A 5 36.36 -27.24 -9.65
CA PHE A 5 35.36 -27.22 -8.57
C PHE A 5 35.01 -25.79 -8.12
N LEU A 6 35.97 -24.86 -8.20
CA LEU A 6 35.74 -23.44 -7.91
C LEU A 6 34.78 -22.80 -8.91
N SER A 7 34.90 -23.16 -10.19
CA SER A 7 34.01 -22.68 -11.26
C SER A 7 32.54 -23.08 -11.03
N ILE A 8 32.32 -24.31 -10.56
CA ILE A 8 30.97 -24.84 -10.30
C ILE A 8 30.34 -24.13 -9.08
N LEU A 9 31.11 -23.88 -8.02
CA LEU A 9 30.61 -23.14 -6.84
C LEU A 9 30.20 -21.70 -7.18
N LEU A 10 30.94 -21.03 -8.05
CA LEU A 10 30.66 -19.64 -8.47
C LEU A 10 29.37 -19.53 -9.30
N LEU A 11 29.06 -20.53 -10.14
CA LEU A 11 27.86 -20.53 -10.98
C LEU A 11 26.56 -20.68 -10.19
N LEU A 12 26.56 -21.44 -9.08
CA LEU A 12 25.36 -21.60 -8.24
C LEU A 12 25.02 -20.35 -7.40
N SER A 13 25.96 -19.43 -7.20
CA SER A 13 25.75 -18.24 -6.37
C SER A 13 24.98 -17.12 -7.07
N SER A 14 24.73 -17.20 -8.38
CA SER A 14 24.21 -16.08 -9.18
C SER A 14 22.68 -16.00 -9.28
N CYS A 15 21.92 -16.91 -8.64
CA CYS A 15 20.46 -16.99 -8.79
C CYS A 15 19.66 -16.11 -7.82
N CYS A 16 20.31 -15.40 -6.90
CA CYS A 16 19.66 -14.66 -5.81
C CYS A 16 19.83 -13.14 -5.90
N HIS A 17 19.99 -12.58 -7.09
CA HIS A 17 19.81 -11.14 -7.26
C HIS A 17 18.32 -10.84 -7.39
N SER A 18 17.62 -10.91 -6.26
CA SER A 18 16.36 -10.17 -6.12
C SER A 18 16.69 -8.71 -6.34
N SER A 19 16.32 -8.16 -7.51
CA SER A 19 16.15 -6.73 -7.66
C SER A 19 15.06 -6.32 -6.68
N ALA A 20 15.47 -6.00 -5.46
CA ALA A 20 14.64 -5.25 -4.56
C ALA A 20 14.43 -3.89 -5.22
N ASP A 21 13.27 -3.74 -5.83
CA ASP A 21 12.66 -2.44 -6.04
C ASP A 21 12.88 -1.66 -4.74
N SER A 22 13.61 -0.55 -4.83
CA SER A 22 14.17 0.15 -3.68
C SER A 22 13.07 0.89 -2.93
N ALA A 23 12.14 0.15 -2.33
CA ALA A 23 11.34 0.62 -1.23
C ALA A 23 12.30 0.87 -0.07
N ARG A 24 12.62 2.14 0.15
CA ARG A 24 13.50 2.59 1.24
C ARG A 24 13.11 1.89 2.55
N PRO A 25 14.07 1.24 3.25
CA PRO A 25 13.80 0.66 4.56
C PRO A 25 13.30 1.76 5.51
N GLY A 26 12.06 1.65 5.99
CA GLY A 26 11.51 2.53 7.04
C GLY A 26 10.43 3.53 6.61
N SER A 27 10.16 3.73 5.33
CA SER A 27 9.04 4.59 4.89
C SER A 27 7.76 3.78 4.81
N LYS A 28 7.09 3.54 5.94
CA LYS A 28 5.66 3.17 5.91
C LYS A 28 4.96 4.28 5.11
N PRO A 29 4.17 3.98 4.06
CA PRO A 29 3.51 5.03 3.29
C PRO A 29 2.76 5.95 4.27
N PRO A 30 2.91 7.27 4.12
CA PRO A 30 2.29 8.22 5.04
C PRO A 30 0.78 7.91 5.10
N CYS A 31 0.28 7.68 6.31
CA CYS A 31 -1.14 7.43 6.56
C CYS A 31 -1.74 8.65 7.29
N CYS A 32 -3.04 8.83 7.17
CA CYS A 32 -3.74 9.87 7.93
C CYS A 32 -3.64 9.57 9.43
N VAL A 33 -3.02 10.47 10.20
CA VAL A 33 -3.01 10.46 11.68
C VAL A 33 -4.08 11.41 12.25
N GLY A 34 -4.67 12.23 11.40
CA GLY A 34 -5.80 13.11 11.67
C GLY A 34 -6.70 13.22 10.45
N ILE A 35 -7.89 13.75 10.66
CA ILE A 35 -8.97 13.90 9.67
C ILE A 35 -9.58 15.29 9.81
N THR A 36 -10.12 15.82 8.70
CA THR A 36 -10.93 17.03 8.72
C THR A 36 -12.42 16.70 8.70
N THR A 37 -13.20 17.45 9.47
CA THR A 37 -14.67 17.46 9.42
C THR A 37 -15.20 18.62 8.58
N ALA A 38 -14.37 19.62 8.28
CA ALA A 38 -14.74 20.75 7.43
C ALA A 38 -15.00 20.28 5.99
N ASP A 39 -16.03 20.86 5.36
CA ASP A 39 -16.34 20.57 3.96
C ASP A 39 -15.28 21.19 3.05
N MET A 40 -14.52 20.33 2.40
CA MET A 40 -13.48 20.69 1.42
C MET A 40 -13.77 20.07 0.06
N SER A 41 -15.05 19.77 -0.22
CA SER A 41 -15.47 19.15 -1.47
C SER A 41 -15.11 19.96 -2.72
N ALA A 42 -14.94 21.28 -2.59
CA ALA A 42 -14.50 22.18 -3.64
C ALA A 42 -13.02 21.99 -4.03
N ASP A 43 -12.18 21.50 -3.10
CA ASP A 43 -10.75 21.30 -3.32
C ASP A 43 -10.44 19.91 -3.89
N VAL A 44 -11.43 19.02 -3.92
CA VAL A 44 -11.26 17.65 -4.40
C VAL A 44 -11.23 17.60 -5.93
N VAL A 45 -10.19 16.97 -6.46
CA VAL A 45 -10.00 16.75 -7.90
C VAL A 45 -10.27 15.28 -8.28
N GLY A 46 -10.85 15.09 -9.46
CA GLY A 46 -11.18 13.77 -10.00
C GLY A 46 -12.51 13.19 -9.50
N LYS A 47 -12.73 11.90 -9.77
CA LYS A 47 -13.99 11.18 -9.46
C LYS A 47 -13.77 9.98 -8.53
N THR A 48 -12.61 9.91 -7.89
CA THR A 48 -12.17 8.73 -7.17
C THR A 48 -11.75 9.05 -5.75
N TYR A 49 -11.92 8.08 -4.85
CA TYR A 49 -11.45 8.17 -3.47
C TYR A 49 -10.89 6.82 -3.01
N ARG A 50 -10.15 6.85 -1.90
CA ARG A 50 -9.63 5.65 -1.24
C ARG A 50 -10.08 5.60 0.21
N GLU A 51 -10.23 4.40 0.74
CA GLU A 51 -10.48 4.19 2.17
C GLU A 51 -9.20 3.76 2.88
N GLN A 52 -8.94 4.37 4.03
CA GLN A 52 -7.90 3.97 4.97
C GLN A 52 -8.55 3.30 6.19
N ALA A 53 -8.13 2.07 6.46
CA ALA A 53 -8.50 1.37 7.68
C ALA A 53 -7.72 1.94 8.89
N ALA A 54 -8.37 2.00 10.06
CA ALA A 54 -7.72 2.38 11.30
C ALA A 54 -6.61 1.37 11.67
N ARG A 55 -5.40 1.87 11.94
CA ARG A 55 -4.27 1.10 12.46
C ARG A 55 -3.28 2.06 13.12
N PRO A 56 -3.15 2.07 14.46
CA PRO A 56 -2.28 3.01 15.16
C PRO A 56 -0.87 3.13 14.54
N PRO A 57 -0.36 4.36 14.30
CA PRO A 57 -0.96 5.67 14.65
C PRO A 57 -2.01 6.18 13.64
N CYS A 58 -2.32 5.43 12.59
CA CYS A 58 -3.26 5.81 11.54
C CYS A 58 -4.72 5.71 12.02
N VAL A 59 -5.53 6.71 11.68
CA VAL A 59 -6.97 6.74 11.95
C VAL A 59 -7.77 6.24 10.73
N LYS A 60 -9.07 5.97 10.91
CA LYS A 60 -9.96 5.68 9.79
C LYS A 60 -10.20 6.97 8.99
N ALA A 61 -10.02 6.94 7.68
CA ALA A 61 -10.14 8.14 6.84
C ALA A 61 -10.63 7.82 5.42
N ILE A 62 -11.32 8.76 4.80
CA ILE A 62 -11.54 8.82 3.36
C ILE A 62 -10.48 9.72 2.75
N LEU A 63 -9.76 9.22 1.75
CA LEU A 63 -8.65 9.90 1.09
C LEU A 63 -9.13 10.42 -0.26
N PHE A 64 -9.19 11.74 -0.38
CA PHE A 64 -9.44 12.43 -1.64
C PHE A 64 -8.13 12.98 -2.22
N ASN A 65 -8.08 13.14 -3.54
CA ASN A 65 -7.00 13.87 -4.19
C ASN A 65 -7.39 15.34 -4.27
N THR A 66 -6.45 16.24 -4.00
CA THR A 66 -6.58 17.69 -4.20
C THR A 66 -5.38 18.17 -5.02
N GLU A 67 -5.39 19.42 -5.48
CA GLU A 67 -4.23 20.00 -6.18
C GLU A 67 -2.96 20.04 -5.31
N TYR A 68 -3.12 20.07 -3.98
CA TYR A 68 -2.03 20.17 -3.01
C TYR A 68 -1.60 18.83 -2.40
N GLY A 69 -2.26 17.73 -2.75
CA GLY A 69 -1.97 16.39 -2.24
C GLY A 69 -3.19 15.63 -1.73
N GLN A 70 -2.95 14.63 -0.88
CA GLN A 70 -4.04 13.83 -0.30
C GLN A 70 -4.73 14.56 0.86
N LEU A 71 -6.06 14.66 0.76
CA LEU A 71 -6.92 15.15 1.83
C LEU A 71 -7.46 13.97 2.65
N CYS A 72 -7.28 14.01 3.97
CA CYS A 72 -7.82 13.06 4.93
C CYS A 72 -9.17 13.56 5.47
N ALA A 73 -10.28 13.02 4.99
CA ALA A 73 -11.62 13.40 5.41
C ALA A 73 -12.22 12.41 6.40
N ASP A 74 -13.04 12.93 7.32
CA ASP A 74 -13.79 12.13 8.29
C ASP A 74 -14.87 11.28 7.61
N PRO A 75 -14.80 9.93 7.65
CA PRO A 75 -15.83 9.07 7.07
C PRO A 75 -17.24 9.29 7.66
N ASP A 76 -17.34 9.85 8.86
CA ASP A 76 -18.61 10.04 9.55
C ASP A 76 -19.26 11.41 9.24
N ALA A 77 -18.50 12.36 8.68
CA ALA A 77 -19.01 13.66 8.24
C ALA A 77 -20.05 13.51 7.10
N GLN A 78 -21.13 14.29 7.20
CA GLN A 78 -22.25 14.16 6.27
C GLN A 78 -21.85 14.49 4.82
N TRP A 79 -21.06 15.55 4.61
CA TRP A 79 -20.58 15.93 3.28
C TRP A 79 -19.76 14.82 2.63
N VAL A 80 -18.98 14.05 3.41
CA VAL A 80 -18.18 12.92 2.91
C VAL A 80 -19.08 11.80 2.42
N LYS A 81 -20.14 11.47 3.16
CA LYS A 81 -21.13 10.45 2.75
C LYS A 81 -21.83 10.85 1.46
N ASP A 82 -22.31 12.09 1.39
CA ASP A 82 -23.02 12.60 0.22
C ASP A 82 -22.11 12.71 -1.01
N PHE A 83 -20.84 13.10 -0.79
CA PHE A 83 -19.85 13.27 -1.85
C PHE A 83 -19.28 11.94 -2.35
N THR A 84 -19.07 10.96 -1.46
CA THR A 84 -18.61 9.61 -1.87
C THR A 84 -19.69 8.82 -2.59
N ALA A 85 -20.97 9.07 -2.32
CA ALA A 85 -22.09 8.43 -3.04
C ALA A 85 -22.08 8.69 -4.56
N ARG A 86 -21.40 9.76 -5.00
CA ARG A 86 -21.26 10.14 -6.41
C ARG A 86 -19.86 9.88 -6.99
N MET A 87 -19.02 9.11 -6.28
CA MET A 87 -17.63 8.83 -6.67
C MET A 87 -17.31 7.33 -6.70
N THR A 88 -16.18 7.00 -7.33
CA THR A 88 -15.67 5.63 -7.43
C THR A 88 -14.61 5.35 -6.37
N ASN A 89 -14.82 4.33 -5.54
CA ASN A 89 -13.78 3.81 -4.66
C ASN A 89 -12.75 3.01 -5.49
N VAL A 90 -11.49 3.46 -5.55
CA VAL A 90 -10.43 2.85 -6.38
C VAL A 90 -9.61 1.79 -5.63
N PHE A 91 -10.31 0.97 -4.85
CA PHE A 91 -9.80 0.00 -3.89
C PHE A 91 -9.20 0.63 -2.62
N PRO A 92 -9.57 0.10 -1.45
CA PRO A 92 -8.87 0.41 -0.21
C PRO A 92 -7.43 -0.07 -0.33
N ILE A 93 -6.48 0.64 0.29
CA ILE A 93 -5.27 -0.01 0.77
C ILE A 93 -5.71 -0.93 1.94
N LYS A 94 -6.55 -1.92 1.66
CA LYS A 94 -6.63 -3.08 2.53
C LYS A 94 -5.25 -3.68 2.39
N ALA A 95 -4.44 -3.49 3.44
CA ALA A 95 -3.49 -4.53 3.80
C ALA A 95 -4.24 -5.86 3.60
N PRO A 96 -3.65 -6.84 2.89
CA PRO A 96 -4.31 -8.10 2.65
C PRO A 96 -4.95 -8.53 3.97
N VAL A 97 -6.27 -8.74 3.93
CA VAL A 97 -6.98 -9.42 5.02
C VAL A 97 -6.09 -10.61 5.36
N ARG A 98 -5.72 -10.76 6.64
CA ARG A 98 -4.92 -11.90 7.10
C ARG A 98 -5.74 -13.17 6.86
N ASP A 99 -5.76 -13.63 5.62
CA ASP A 99 -6.00 -15.01 5.31
C ASP A 99 -4.64 -15.68 5.39
N GLU A 100 -4.54 -16.62 6.32
CA GLU A 100 -3.42 -17.51 6.65
C GLU A 100 -2.87 -18.34 5.47
N ALA A 101 -3.15 -17.99 4.21
CA ALA A 101 -2.82 -18.79 3.05
C ALA A 101 -1.47 -18.41 2.38
N MET A 102 -0.92 -17.22 2.65
CA MET A 102 0.29 -16.74 1.95
C MET A 102 1.62 -17.15 2.61
N HIS A 103 1.61 -18.06 3.59
CA HIS A 103 2.83 -18.74 4.06
C HIS A 103 3.13 -20.04 3.29
N ARG A 104 2.19 -20.57 2.50
CA ARG A 104 2.39 -21.83 1.76
C ARG A 104 2.91 -21.67 0.34
N PHE A 105 2.82 -20.50 -0.27
CA PHE A 105 3.31 -20.31 -1.65
C PHE A 105 4.82 -20.04 -1.76
N CYS A 106 5.47 -19.58 -0.68
CA CYS A 106 6.92 -19.39 -0.67
C CYS A 106 7.69 -20.73 -0.52
N VAL A 107 7.05 -21.76 0.04
CA VAL A 107 7.69 -23.08 0.24
C VAL A 107 7.53 -23.99 -0.99
N ILE A 108 6.57 -23.71 -1.89
CA ILE A 108 6.15 -24.66 -2.94
C ILE A 108 6.60 -24.23 -4.36
N ARG A 109 7.09 -23.00 -4.57
CA ARG A 109 7.68 -22.62 -5.86
C ARG A 109 9.21 -22.61 -5.79
N ILE A 110 9.74 -23.81 -5.96
CA ILE A 110 10.95 -24.14 -6.72
C ILE A 110 11.43 -22.92 -7.55
N CYS A 111 12.46 -22.22 -7.06
CA CYS A 111 13.53 -21.76 -7.96
C CYS A 111 14.16 -23.03 -8.56
N PRO A 112 14.41 -23.05 -9.87
CA PRO A 112 14.19 -24.18 -10.82
C PRO A 112 14.56 -25.59 -10.34
#